data_AF-A0A941YKE7-F1
#
_entry.id   AF-A0A941YKE7-F1
#
_cell.length_a   1.000
_cell.length_b   1.000
_cell.length_c   1.000
_cell.angle_alpha   90.00
_cell.angle_beta   90.00
_cell.angle_gamma   90.00
#
_symmetry.space_group_name_H-M   'P 1'
#
loop_
_entity.id
_entity.type
_entity.pdbx_description
1 polymer ?
#
loop_
_entity_poly.entity_id
_entity_poly.type
_entity_poly.pdbx_seq_one_letter_code
_entity_poly.pdbx_strand_id
1 'polypeptide(L)'
;MYIENKEQLNGTGRIGRVTFSKTGKTVHYQGKEFQSLKGDDYKANYYDIETGEPYWISGPRKRAGDRLYGQPGVHIDEDVREEYWTSIRGMPERALDAST
;
A
#
# COMPACT_ATOMS: atom_id res chain seq x y z
N MET A 1 2.85 4.56 -0.71
CA MET A 1 2.23 3.52 -1.56
C MET A 1 1.08 2.88 -0.80
N TYR A 2 0.08 2.38 -1.52
CA TYR A 2 -0.89 1.42 -1.02
C TYR A 2 -0.30 0.00 -1.10
N ILE A 3 -0.45 -0.76 -0.02
CA ILE A 3 0.16 -2.09 0.18
C ILE A 3 -0.88 -3.00 0.83
N GLU A 4 -1.17 -4.14 0.23
CA GLU A 4 -2.17 -5.11 0.73
C GLU A 4 -1.63 -6.54 0.57
N ASN A 5 -1.60 -7.30 1.67
CA ASN A 5 -1.37 -8.76 1.59
C ASN A 5 -2.59 -9.43 0.97
N LYS A 6 -2.36 -10.31 -0.02
CA LYS A 6 -3.39 -10.96 -0.82
C LYS A 6 -3.59 -12.45 -0.51
N GLU A 7 -3.01 -12.95 0.57
CA GLU A 7 -3.34 -14.30 1.06
C GLU A 7 -4.81 -14.41 1.49
N GLN A 8 -5.37 -13.31 1.99
CA GLN A 8 -6.78 -13.20 2.32
C GLN A 8 -7.53 -12.36 1.30
N LEU A 9 -8.80 -12.70 1.05
CA LEU A 9 -9.65 -11.97 0.11
C LEU A 9 -9.76 -10.46 0.46
N ASN A 10 -9.82 -10.17 1.76
CA ASN A 10 -9.95 -8.83 2.35
C ASN A 10 -8.79 -8.51 3.31
N GLY A 11 -7.56 -8.73 2.86
CA GLY A 11 -6.37 -8.33 3.62
C GLY A 11 -6.40 -6.87 4.05
N THR A 12 -5.68 -6.57 5.14
CA THR A 12 -5.56 -5.19 5.65
C THR A 12 -4.72 -4.38 4.66
N GLY A 13 -5.28 -3.27 4.17
CA GLY A 13 -4.53 -2.33 3.35
C GLY A 13 -3.73 -1.36 4.21
N ARG A 14 -2.59 -0.89 3.70
CA ARG A 14 -1.78 0.14 4.36
C ARG A 14 -1.29 1.19 3.39
N ILE A 15 -1.28 2.45 3.82
CA ILE A 15 -0.58 3.56 3.16
C ILE A 15 0.72 3.80 3.89
N GLY A 16 1.84 3.56 3.22
CA GLY A 16 3.17 3.72 3.82
C GLY A 16 4.22 4.26 2.86
N ARG A 17 5.30 4.84 3.42
CA ARG A 17 6.45 5.31 2.64
C ARG A 17 7.29 4.13 2.19
N VAL A 18 7.65 4.08 0.91
CA VAL A 18 8.48 2.99 0.37
C VAL A 18 9.70 3.56 -0.33
N THR A 19 10.73 2.73 -0.48
CA THR A 19 11.81 2.96 -1.43
C THR A 19 11.78 1.91 -2.52
N PHE A 20 12.30 2.26 -3.70
CA PHE A 20 12.42 1.34 -4.82
C PHE A 20 13.89 0.99 -5.05
N SER A 21 14.15 -0.25 -5.48
CA SER A 21 15.46 -0.58 -6.03
C SER A 21 15.76 0.26 -7.27
N LYS A 22 17.04 0.34 -7.67
CA LYS A 22 17.49 1.13 -8.83
C LYS A 22 16.73 0.81 -10.12
N THR A 23 16.26 -0.43 -10.27
CA THR A 23 15.51 -0.88 -11.45
C THR A 23 14.00 -0.71 -11.33
N GLY A 24 13.50 -0.27 -10.16
CA GLY A 24 12.08 -0.17 -9.84
C GLY A 24 11.37 -1.52 -9.63
N LYS A 25 12.10 -2.64 -9.71
CA LYS A 25 11.51 -3.99 -9.65
C LYS A 25 11.30 -4.51 -8.23
N THR A 26 11.88 -3.84 -7.24
CA THR A 26 11.81 -4.22 -5.83
C THR A 26 11.31 -3.02 -5.03
N VAL A 27 10.41 -3.28 -4.09
CA VAL A 27 9.90 -2.28 -3.14
C VAL A 27 10.39 -2.66 -1.75
N HIS A 28 10.93 -1.71 -1.00
CA HIS A 28 11.32 -1.91 0.39
C HIS A 28 10.36 -1.14 1.30
N TYR A 29 9.82 -1.82 2.31
CA TYR A 29 8.84 -1.24 3.23
C TYR A 29 8.82 -1.99 4.57
N GLN A 30 8.96 -1.25 5.68
CA GLN A 30 8.95 -1.78 7.05
C GLN A 30 9.87 -3.02 7.26
N GLY A 31 11.07 -3.00 6.66
CA GLY A 31 12.02 -4.11 6.74
C GLY A 31 11.72 -5.29 5.82
N LYS A 32 10.60 -5.27 5.08
CA LYS A 32 10.26 -6.26 4.05
C LYS A 32 10.74 -5.82 2.68
N GLU A 33 11.01 -6.81 1.83
CA GLU A 33 11.36 -6.62 0.42
C GLU A 33 10.36 -7.34 -0.46
N PHE A 34 9.80 -6.61 -1.43
CA PHE A 34 8.79 -7.13 -2.33
C PHE A 34 9.30 -7.13 -3.76
N GLN A 35 9.24 -8.28 -4.42
CA GLN A 35 9.68 -8.44 -5.80
C GLN A 35 8.48 -8.45 -6.75
N SER A 36 8.55 -7.67 -7.83
CA SER A 36 7.47 -7.59 -8.82
C SER A 36 7.26 -8.93 -9.54
N LEU A 37 5.98 -9.34 -9.66
CA LEU A 37 5.51 -10.48 -10.44
C LEU A 37 5.44 -10.19 -11.95
N LYS A 38 5.81 -8.99 -12.41
CA LYS A 38 5.81 -8.59 -13.84
C LYS A 38 4.48 -8.78 -14.59
N GLY A 39 3.36 -8.87 -13.87
CA GLY A 39 2.03 -9.08 -14.46
C GLY A 39 1.65 -10.54 -14.66
N ASP A 40 2.39 -11.49 -14.09
CA ASP A 40 2.09 -12.92 -14.17
C ASP A 40 0.89 -13.35 -13.29
N ASP A 41 0.33 -12.44 -12.49
CA ASP A 41 -0.86 -12.66 -11.64
C ASP A 41 -1.83 -11.47 -11.74
N TYR A 42 -3.14 -11.76 -11.66
CA TYR A 42 -4.23 -10.78 -11.66
C TYR A 42 -4.72 -10.43 -10.24
N LYS A 43 -4.36 -11.23 -9.23
CA LYS A 43 -4.72 -11.01 -7.82
C LYS A 43 -3.64 -10.31 -7.01
N ALA A 44 -2.40 -10.35 -7.48
CA ALA A 44 -1.22 -9.76 -6.87
C ALA A 44 -0.28 -9.23 -7.95
N ASN A 45 0.58 -8.27 -7.62
CA ASN A 45 1.60 -7.76 -8.53
C ASN A 45 3.02 -7.77 -7.94
N TYR A 46 3.14 -8.13 -6.65
CA TYR A 46 4.40 -8.39 -5.96
C TYR A 46 4.27 -9.64 -5.07
N TYR A 47 5.39 -10.15 -4.59
CA TYR A 47 5.45 -11.10 -3.48
C TYR A 47 6.54 -10.67 -2.49
N ASP A 48 6.37 -11.00 -1.21
CA ASP A 48 7.41 -10.84 -0.20
C ASP A 48 8.53 -11.86 -0.46
N ILE A 49 9.77 -11.41 -0.60
CA ILE A 49 10.91 -12.26 -0.93
C ILE A 49 11.17 -13.30 0.17
N GLU A 50 10.91 -12.96 1.44
CA GLU A 50 11.21 -13.84 2.57
C GLU A 50 10.17 -14.97 2.69
N THR A 51 8.89 -14.63 2.59
CA THR A 51 7.78 -15.57 2.87
C THR A 51 7.14 -16.16 1.62
N GLY A 52 7.31 -15.52 0.45
CA GLY A 52 6.61 -15.87 -0.78
C GLY A 52 5.14 -15.43 -0.82
N GLU A 53 4.66 -14.74 0.22
CA GLU A 53 3.28 -14.27 0.30
C GLU A 53 2.97 -13.26 -0.83
N PRO A 54 1.78 -13.33 -1.46
CA PRO A 54 1.38 -12.43 -2.52
C PRO A 54 0.93 -11.06 -1.98
N TYR A 55 1.31 -9.99 -2.68
CA TYR A 55 0.95 -8.61 -2.33
C TYR A 55 0.43 -7.84 -3.54
N TRP A 56 -0.49 -6.91 -3.25
CA TRP A 56 -0.85 -5.83 -4.16
C TRP A 56 -0.21 -4.53 -3.69
N ILE A 57 0.63 -3.93 -4.53
CA ILE A 57 1.31 -2.66 -4.25
C ILE A 57 1.06 -1.68 -5.40
N SER A 58 0.51 -0.51 -5.09
CA SER A 58 0.23 0.55 -6.07
C SER A 58 0.34 1.94 -5.47
N GLY A 59 0.32 2.97 -6.31
CA GLY A 59 0.17 4.34 -5.83
C GLY A 59 -1.17 4.51 -5.09
N PRO A 60 -1.22 5.28 -3.99
CA PRO A 60 -2.48 5.58 -3.31
C PRO A 60 -3.43 6.38 -4.22
N ARG A 61 -4.72 6.05 -4.20
CA ARG A 61 -5.75 6.72 -5.00
C ARG A 61 -6.31 7.94 -4.27
N LYS A 62 -6.46 9.04 -5.02
CA LYS A 62 -7.08 10.30 -4.54
C LYS A 62 -8.50 10.14 -3.99
N ARG A 63 -9.26 9.15 -4.46
CA ARG A 63 -10.66 8.89 -4.06
C ARG A 63 -10.84 7.64 -3.17
N ALA A 64 -9.80 7.17 -2.50
CA ALA A 64 -9.86 6.06 -1.52
C ALA A 64 -10.29 4.67 -2.06
N GLY A 65 -10.36 4.50 -3.39
CA GLY A 65 -10.76 3.24 -4.03
C GLY A 65 -9.62 2.26 -4.20
N ASP A 66 -8.67 2.22 -3.26
CA ASP A 66 -7.45 1.40 -3.34
C ASP A 66 -7.75 -0.10 -3.18
N ARG A 67 -8.71 -0.43 -2.32
CA ARG A 67 -9.17 -1.81 -2.10
C ARG A 67 -10.05 -2.29 -3.25
N LEU A 68 -9.96 -3.58 -3.56
CA LEU A 68 -10.91 -4.23 -4.48
C LEU A 68 -12.29 -4.40 -3.83
N TYR A 69 -12.35 -4.71 -2.53
CA TYR A 69 -13.59 -4.90 -1.78
C TYR A 69 -13.68 -3.94 -0.58
N GLY A 70 -14.66 -3.02 -0.63
CA GLY A 70 -15.18 -2.25 0.51
C GLY A 70 -14.27 -1.20 1.19
N GLN A 71 -14.89 -0.42 2.07
CA GLN A 71 -14.34 0.43 3.14
C GLN A 71 -15.11 0.07 4.42
N PRO A 72 -14.52 0.04 5.65
CA PRO A 72 -13.21 0.55 6.07
C PRO A 72 -12.10 -0.52 6.20
N GLY A 73 -10.84 -0.11 6.43
CA GLY A 73 -9.73 -1.02 6.76
C GLY A 73 -8.35 -0.71 6.14
N VAL A 74 -8.08 0.55 5.78
CA VAL A 74 -6.75 0.98 5.32
C VAL A 74 -6.06 1.77 6.43
N HIS A 75 -4.95 1.25 6.95
CA HIS A 75 -4.13 1.94 7.94
C HIS A 75 -3.21 2.94 7.24
N ILE A 76 -3.00 4.11 7.82
CA ILE A 76 -2.10 5.12 7.28
C ILE A 76 -0.95 5.31 8.27
N ASP A 77 0.27 5.03 7.82
CA ASP A 77 1.49 5.20 8.62
C ASP A 77 1.62 6.66 9.06
N GLU A 78 2.11 6.87 10.29
CA GLU A 78 2.18 8.20 10.91
C GLU A 78 3.02 9.18 10.08
N ASP A 79 4.16 8.71 9.58
CA ASP A 79 5.16 9.51 8.84
C ASP A 79 4.69 9.98 7.46
N VAL A 80 3.58 9.44 6.96
CA VAL A 80 2.97 9.83 5.69
C VAL A 80 1.56 10.38 5.84
N ARG A 81 1.00 10.45 7.05
CA ARG A 81 -0.39 10.83 7.26
C ARG A 81 -0.71 12.20 6.70
N GLU A 82 0.09 13.20 7.09
CA GLU A 82 -0.10 14.58 6.65
C GLU A 82 0.00 14.69 5.12
N GLU A 83 1.07 14.12 4.54
CA GLU A 83 1.30 14.11 3.09
C GLU A 83 0.15 13.43 2.34
N TYR A 84 -0.33 12.30 2.83
CA TYR A 84 -1.44 11.56 2.23
C TYR A 84 -2.73 12.38 2.24
N TRP A 85 -3.12 12.96 3.38
CA TRP A 85 -4.36 13.71 3.48
C TRP A 85 -4.33 15.03 2.71
N THR A 86 -3.21 15.75 2.78
CA THR A 86 -3.06 17.06 2.13
C THR A 86 -2.85 16.93 0.63
N SER A 87 -1.86 16.15 0.21
CA SER A 87 -1.33 16.17 -1.15
C SER A 87 -1.98 15.14 -2.05
N ILE A 88 -2.31 13.95 -1.51
CA ILE A 88 -2.94 12.89 -2.29
C ILE A 88 -4.46 13.01 -2.26
N ARG A 89 -5.06 13.17 -1.07
CA ARG A 89 -6.52 13.22 -0.90
C ARG A 89 -7.11 14.62 -1.08
N GLY A 90 -6.33 15.68 -0.82
CA GLY A 90 -6.84 17.05 -0.85
C GLY A 90 -7.87 17.32 0.25
N MET A 91 -7.71 16.65 1.40
CA MET A 91 -8.56 16.70 2.58
C MET A 91 -7.70 17.02 3.82
N PRO A 92 -7.09 18.23 3.87
CA PRO A 92 -6.16 18.60 4.94
C PRO A 92 -6.78 18.53 6.34
N GLU A 93 -8.09 18.73 6.46
CA GLU A 93 -8.83 18.63 7.72
C GLU A 93 -8.73 17.26 8.39
N ARG A 94 -8.44 16.22 7.60
CA ARG A 94 -8.29 14.84 8.08
C ARG A 94 -6.86 14.46 8.46
N ALA A 95 -5.90 15.35 8.25
CA ALA A 95 -4.50 15.10 8.62
C ALA A 95 -4.32 14.82 10.12
N LEU A 96 -5.22 15.37 10.94
CA LEU A 96 -5.23 15.23 12.40
C LEU A 96 -6.15 14.10 12.90
N ASP A 97 -6.87 13.41 12.01
CA ASP A 97 -7.69 12.26 12.38
C ASP A 97 -6.77 11.17 12.98
N ALA A 98 -7.15 10.64 14.14
CA ALA A 98 -6.47 9.48 14.72
C ALA A 98 -6.59 8.28 13.76
N SER A 99 -5.53 7.49 13.65
CA SER A 99 -5.60 6.21 12.93
C SER A 99 -6.61 5.31 13.65
N THR A 100 -7.74 5.05 12.99
CA THR A 100 -8.71 4.03 13.43
C THR A 100 -8.33 2.66 12.89
#